data_AF-A0A964D187-F1
#
_entry.id   AF-A0A964D187-F1
#
_cell.length_a   1.000
_cell.length_b   1.000
_cell.length_c   1.000
_cell.angle_alpha   90.00
_cell.angle_beta   90.00
_cell.angle_gamma   90.00
#
_symmetry.space_group_name_H-M   'P 1'
#
loop_
_entity.id
_entity.type
_entity.pdbx_description
1 polymer ?
#
loop_
_entity_poly.entity_id
_entity_poly.type
_entity_poly.pdbx_seq_one_letter_code
_entity_poly.pdbx_strand_id
1 'polypeptide(L)'
;MTEANLRSISSGLCGIYAIYHDFDGQIDTAYVGRAKGTRGSCIKTRLQKHFNGTDRQRIGTVISSHEDEFFFSYEAMEDYEEVKRMEKSEITKILPAGNVQRNFKIEDLGIE
;
A
#
# COMPACT_ATOMS: atom_id res chain seq x y z
N MET A 1 -10.07 -7.29 12.04
CA MET A 1 -8.86 -8.10 12.36
C MET A 1 -7.53 -7.31 12.30
N THR A 2 -7.58 -6.01 12.00
CA THR A 2 -6.45 -5.27 11.43
C THR A 2 -5.50 -4.67 12.48
N GLU A 3 -6.01 -4.31 13.66
CA GLU A 3 -5.20 -3.64 14.69
C GLU A 3 -4.19 -4.56 15.38
N ALA A 4 -4.56 -5.81 15.68
CA ALA A 4 -3.66 -6.81 16.26
C ALA A 4 -2.51 -7.14 15.29
N ASN A 5 -2.82 -7.26 14.00
CA ASN A 5 -1.83 -7.49 12.93
C ASN A 5 -0.88 -6.29 12.76
N LEU A 6 -1.34 -5.05 12.94
CA LEU A 6 -0.46 -3.87 12.88
C LEU A 6 0.53 -3.81 14.06
N ARG A 7 0.09 -4.24 15.25
CA ARG A 7 0.94 -4.22 16.45
C ARG A 7 2.10 -5.20 16.37
N SER A 8 1.90 -6.36 15.73
CA SER A 8 2.89 -7.43 15.59
C SER A 8 4.00 -7.14 14.58
N ILE A 9 3.83 -6.17 13.68
CA ILE A 9 4.88 -5.80 12.70
C ILE A 9 6.07 -5.18 13.45
N SER A 10 7.28 -5.65 13.14
CA SER A 10 8.52 -5.05 13.64
C SER A 10 8.71 -3.62 13.10
N SER A 11 9.25 -2.72 13.93
CA SER A 11 9.65 -1.39 13.45
C SER A 11 10.92 -1.47 12.61
N GLY A 12 11.08 -0.55 11.65
CA GLY A 12 12.29 -0.44 10.84
C GLY A 12 12.31 -1.34 9.60
N LEU A 13 11.24 -2.08 9.32
CA LEU A 13 11.18 -2.92 8.11
C LEU A 13 11.08 -2.06 6.83
N CYS A 14 12.03 -2.27 5.93
CA CYS A 14 11.98 -1.86 4.53
C CYS A 14 11.18 -2.90 3.73
N GLY A 15 10.47 -2.47 2.69
CA GLY A 15 9.71 -3.39 1.86
C GLY A 15 8.48 -2.79 1.19
N ILE A 16 7.66 -3.68 0.63
CA ILE A 16 6.41 -3.37 -0.07
C ILE A 16 5.22 -3.83 0.78
N TYR A 17 4.10 -3.13 0.66
CA TYR A 17 2.84 -3.51 1.28
C TYR A 17 1.67 -3.25 0.33
N ALA A 18 0.63 -4.05 0.48
CA ALA A 18 -0.64 -3.90 -0.22
C ALA A 18 -1.77 -3.80 0.80
N ILE A 19 -2.74 -2.93 0.51
CA ILE A 19 -3.98 -2.77 1.26
C ILE A 19 -5.09 -3.29 0.35
N TYR A 20 -5.95 -4.12 0.93
CA TYR A 20 -7.08 -4.74 0.26
C TYR A 20 -8.37 -4.27 0.91
N HIS A 21 -9.43 -4.30 0.11
CA HIS A 21 -10.79 -3.98 0.49
C HIS A 21 -11.66 -5.18 0.16
N ASP A 22 -12.43 -5.66 1.14
CA ASP A 22 -13.50 -6.63 0.93
C ASP A 22 -14.81 -5.87 0.73
N PHE A 23 -15.35 -5.93 -0.48
CA PHE A 23 -16.67 -5.39 -0.81
C PHE A 23 -17.59 -6.52 -1.24
N ASP A 24 -18.60 -6.82 -0.41
CA ASP A 24 -19.58 -7.89 -0.64
C ASP A 24 -18.95 -9.27 -0.96
N GLY A 25 -17.82 -9.61 -0.33
CA GLY A 25 -17.10 -10.87 -0.53
C GLY A 25 -16.14 -10.87 -1.72
N GLN A 26 -15.97 -9.73 -2.40
CA GLN A 26 -14.96 -9.54 -3.44
C GLN A 26 -13.77 -8.78 -2.87
N ILE A 27 -12.60 -9.42 -2.93
CA ILE A 27 -11.34 -8.84 -2.46
C ILE A 27 -10.67 -8.10 -3.61
N ASP A 28 -10.57 -6.79 -3.47
CA ASP A 28 -9.84 -5.93 -4.40
C ASP A 28 -8.60 -5.31 -3.77
N THR A 29 -7.58 -5.08 -4.59
CA THR A 29 -6.38 -4.32 -4.15
C THR A 29 -6.68 -2.84 -4.19
N ALA A 30 -6.84 -2.22 -3.03
CA ALA A 30 -7.15 -0.81 -2.90
C ALA A 30 -5.90 0.07 -3.10
N TYR A 31 -4.74 -0.38 -2.62
CA TYR A 31 -3.50 0.38 -2.69
C TYR A 31 -2.25 -0.50 -2.58
N VAL A 32 -1.20 -0.14 -3.31
CA VAL A 32 0.14 -0.69 -3.17
C VAL A 32 1.11 0.43 -2.79
N GLY A 33 1.98 0.19 -1.82
CA GLY A 33 2.96 1.17 -1.40
C GLY A 33 4.26 0.57 -0.90
N ARG A 34 5.28 1.43 -0.80
CA ARG A 34 6.60 1.07 -0.26
C ARG A 34 6.97 1.78 1.03
N ALA A 35 7.96 1.22 1.71
CA ALA A 35 8.63 1.79 2.88
C ALA A 35 10.15 1.61 2.82
N LYS A 36 10.90 2.57 3.38
CA LYS A 36 12.38 2.65 3.37
C LYS A 36 13.08 1.90 4.50
N GLY A 37 12.33 1.42 5.50
CA GLY A 37 12.90 0.88 6.74
C GLY A 37 13.43 1.92 7.72
N THR A 38 13.15 3.21 7.51
CA THR A 38 13.55 4.27 8.45
C THR A 38 12.46 4.53 9.47
N ARG A 39 12.80 5.19 10.60
CA ARG A 39 11.82 5.58 11.64
C ARG A 39 10.62 6.38 11.09
N GLY A 40 10.85 7.21 10.07
CA GLY A 40 9.79 8.01 9.43
C GLY A 40 9.07 7.29 8.29
N SER A 41 9.59 6.17 7.82
CA SER A 41 9.12 5.43 6.64
C SER A 41 9.52 3.96 6.73
N CYS A 42 8.88 3.20 7.62
CA CYS A 42 8.93 1.73 7.66
C CYS A 42 7.52 1.16 7.45
N ILE A 43 7.41 -0.13 7.11
CA ILE A 43 6.12 -0.79 6.83
C ILE A 43 5.09 -0.49 7.92
N LYS A 44 5.47 -0.74 9.18
CA LYS A 44 4.61 -0.47 10.35
C LYS A 44 4.10 0.98 10.37
N THR A 45 5.00 1.95 10.28
CA THR A 45 4.64 3.38 10.32
C THR A 45 3.75 3.80 9.15
N ARG A 46 3.95 3.22 7.96
CA ARG A 46 3.16 3.56 6.77
C ARG A 46 1.74 2.98 6.89
N LEU A 47 1.61 1.71 7.23
CA LEU A 47 0.30 1.08 7.46
C LEU A 47 -0.46 1.77 8.60
N GLN A 48 0.21 2.08 9.73
CA GLN A 48 -0.42 2.82 10.82
C GLN A 48 -0.97 4.18 10.38
N LYS A 49 -0.29 4.90 9.48
CA LYS A 49 -0.80 6.18 8.97
C LYS A 49 -2.11 5.99 8.21
N HIS A 50 -2.19 4.98 7.36
CA HIS A 50 -3.39 4.64 6.59
C HIS A 50 -4.55 4.28 7.49
N PHE A 51 -4.36 3.31 8.38
CA PHE A 51 -5.43 2.79 9.24
C PHE A 51 -5.83 3.72 10.38
N ASN A 52 -4.96 4.66 10.79
CA ASN A 52 -5.31 5.68 11.78
C ASN A 52 -5.86 6.96 11.14
N GLY A 53 -6.08 6.99 9.82
CA GLY A 53 -6.59 8.17 9.11
C GLY A 53 -5.65 9.39 9.14
N THR A 54 -4.36 9.18 9.41
CA THR A 54 -3.34 10.26 9.45
C THR A 54 -2.50 10.32 8.18
N ASP A 55 -2.73 9.42 7.22
CA ASP A 55 -2.15 9.52 5.89
C ASP A 55 -2.88 10.62 5.09
N ARG A 56 -2.09 11.47 4.43
CA ARG A 56 -2.58 12.52 3.53
C ARG A 56 -2.88 11.98 2.13
N GLN A 57 -2.60 10.70 1.87
CA GLN A 57 -2.95 10.02 0.64
C GLN A 57 -4.44 9.67 0.61
N ARG A 58 -5.03 9.63 -0.60
CA ARG A 58 -6.46 9.35 -0.84
C ARG A 58 -6.93 8.07 -0.15
N ILE A 59 -6.09 7.04 -0.11
CA ILE A 59 -6.40 5.76 0.54
C ILE A 59 -6.61 5.90 2.06
N GLY A 60 -5.87 6.78 2.75
CA GLY A 60 -6.08 7.02 4.18
C GLY A 60 -7.45 7.63 4.48
N THR A 61 -7.92 8.51 3.60
CA THR A 61 -9.29 9.05 3.67
C THR A 61 -10.34 7.97 3.43
N VAL A 62 -10.15 7.12 2.40
CA VAL A 62 -11.08 6.04 2.07
C VAL A 62 -11.21 5.03 3.21
N ILE A 63 -10.09 4.58 3.79
CA ILE A 63 -10.10 3.65 4.93
C ILE A 63 -10.83 4.26 6.13
N SER A 64 -10.63 5.55 6.40
CA SER A 64 -11.26 6.21 7.55
C SER A 64 -12.76 6.48 7.40
N SER A 65 -13.31 6.40 6.18
CA SER A 65 -14.66 6.85 5.86
C SER A 65 -15.65 5.72 5.55
N HIS A 66 -15.19 4.47 5.50
CA HIS A 66 -16.02 3.31 5.19
C HIS A 66 -16.06 2.37 6.41
N GLU A 67 -17.22 1.76 6.66
CA GLU A 67 -17.39 0.70 7.67
C GLU A 67 -16.82 -0.65 7.21
N ASP A 68 -16.30 -0.72 5.97
CA ASP A 68 -15.83 -1.93 5.30
C ASP A 68 -14.55 -2.52 5.91
N GLU A 69 -14.35 -3.82 5.71
CA GLU A 69 -13.18 -4.53 6.22
C GLU A 69 -11.95 -4.32 5.33
N PHE A 70 -11.10 -3.35 5.70
CA PHE A 70 -9.77 -3.22 5.13
C PHE A 70 -8.76 -4.13 5.85
N PHE A 71 -7.91 -4.78 5.06
CA PHE A 71 -6.78 -5.57 5.54
C PHE A 71 -5.53 -5.34 4.68
N PHE A 72 -4.41 -5.93 5.06
CA PHE A 72 -3.13 -5.67 4.39
C PHE A 72 -2.23 -6.90 4.37
N SER A 73 -1.28 -6.89 3.45
CA SER A 73 -0.13 -7.79 3.40
C SER A 73 1.14 -6.98 3.20
N TYR A 74 2.30 -7.55 3.54
CA TYR A 74 3.59 -6.92 3.30
C TYR A 74 4.68 -7.96 3.07
N GLU A 75 5.73 -7.53 2.38
CA GLU A 75 6.95 -8.29 2.17
C GLU A 75 8.13 -7.41 2.59
N ALA A 76 8.92 -7.91 3.55
CA ALA A 76 10.10 -7.22 4.05
C ALA A 76 11.30 -7.53 3.17
N MET A 77 12.04 -6.49 2.79
CA MET A 77 13.16 -6.59 1.84
C MET A 77 14.29 -5.67 2.27
N GLU A 78 15.53 -6.08 2.00
CA GLU A 78 16.73 -5.31 2.37
C GLU A 78 17.08 -4.23 1.34
N ASP A 79 16.93 -4.52 0.03
CA ASP A 79 17.25 -3.58 -1.04
C ASP A 79 16.08 -2.63 -1.36
N TYR A 80 16.27 -1.36 -1.03
CA TYR A 80 15.26 -0.33 -1.31
C TYR A 80 15.09 -0.02 -2.81
N GLU A 81 16.11 -0.22 -3.65
CA GLU A 81 15.96 -0.04 -5.11
C GLU A 81 15.09 -1.14 -5.71
N GLU A 82 15.23 -2.37 -5.23
CA GLU A 82 14.34 -3.48 -5.60
C GLU A 82 12.90 -3.21 -5.19
N VAL A 83 12.68 -2.75 -3.96
CA VAL A 83 11.36 -2.35 -3.46
C VAL A 83 10.69 -1.31 -4.35
N LYS A 84 11.44 -0.31 -4.86
CA LYS A 84 10.88 0.68 -5.81
C LYS A 84 10.45 0.03 -7.12
N ARG A 85 11.26 -0.88 -7.66
CA ARG A 85 10.95 -1.58 -8.92
C ARG A 85 9.70 -2.46 -8.76
N MET A 86 9.62 -3.22 -7.66
CA MET A 86 8.46 -4.04 -7.34
C MET A 86 7.20 -3.21 -7.17
N GLU A 87 7.24 -2.13 -6.40
CA GLU A 87 6.07 -1.27 -6.21
C GLU A 87 5.58 -0.70 -7.55
N LYS A 88 6.49 -0.21 -8.42
CA LYS A 88 6.11 0.26 -9.76
C LYS A 88 5.48 -0.86 -10.60
N SER A 89 6.08 -2.05 -10.58
CA SER A 89 5.58 -3.23 -11.29
C SER A 89 4.16 -3.60 -10.83
N GLU A 90 3.94 -3.75 -9.52
CA GLU A 90 2.65 -4.15 -8.97
C GLU A 90 1.57 -3.10 -9.21
N ILE A 91 1.89 -1.80 -9.07
CA ILE A 91 0.95 -0.73 -9.42
C ILE A 91 0.57 -0.79 -10.92
N THR A 92 1.51 -1.09 -11.81
CA THR A 92 1.24 -1.15 -13.26
C THR A 92 0.40 -2.37 -13.64
N LYS A 93 0.62 -3.50 -12.98
CA LYS A 93 -0.15 -4.74 -13.23
C LYS A 93 -1.59 -4.65 -12.70
N ILE A 94 -1.75 -4.08 -11.50
CA ILE A 94 -3.02 -4.13 -10.76
C ILE A 94 -3.87 -2.88 -10.99
N LEU A 95 -3.22 -1.73 -11.22
CA LEU A 95 -3.84 -0.41 -11.32
C LEU A 95 -4.78 -0.06 -10.13
N PRO A 96 -4.30 -0.13 -8.86
CA PRO A 96 -5.15 0.09 -7.69
C PRO A 96 -5.75 1.50 -7.68
N ALA A 97 -7.04 1.62 -7.38
CA ALA A 97 -7.77 2.91 -7.38
C ALA A 97 -7.19 3.94 -6.40
N GLY A 98 -6.58 3.49 -5.30
CA GLY A 98 -5.95 4.35 -4.29
C GLY A 98 -4.58 4.89 -4.71
N ASN A 99 -3.91 4.29 -5.70
CA ASN A 99 -2.67 4.80 -6.26
C ASN A 99 -3.02 5.91 -7.26
N VAL A 100 -2.64 7.15 -6.96
CA VAL A 100 -2.85 8.27 -7.89
C VAL A 100 -2.13 7.94 -9.20
N GLN A 101 -2.88 7.71 -10.27
CA GLN A 101 -2.38 7.61 -11.65
C GLN A 101 -1.91 8.99 -12.12
N ARG A 102 -0.92 9.58 -11.45
CA ARG A 102 -0.26 10.81 -11.91
C ARG A 102 0.68 10.40 -13.04
N ASN A 103 0.15 10.48 -14.26
CA ASN A 103 0.86 10.36 -15.53
C ASN A 103 1.33 8.95 -15.89
N PHE A 104 0.40 8.01 -16.14
CA PHE A 104 0.72 7.03 -17.18
C PHE A 104 0.64 7.76 -18.51
N LYS A 105 1.79 8.04 -19.14
CA LYS A 105 1.79 8.35 -20.56
C LYS A 105 1.40 7.05 -21.27
N ILE A 106 0.61 7.15 -22.33
CA ILE A 106 0.19 5.98 -23.14
C ILE A 106 1.42 5.13 -23.57
N GLU A 107 2.58 5.78 -23.73
CA GLU A 107 3.89 5.18 -24.02
C GLU A 107 4.39 4.16 -22.97
N ASP A 108 3.95 4.26 -21.70
CA ASP A 108 4.35 3.35 -20.61
C ASP A 108 3.54 2.02 -20.62
N LEU A 109 2.50 1.91 -21.45
CA LEU A 109 1.62 0.74 -21.51
C LEU A 109 2.05 -0.30 -22.56
N GLY A 110 3.06 0.00 -23.39
CA GLY A 110 3.57 -0.95 -24.40
C GLY A 110 2.54 -1.37 -25.45
N ILE A 111 1.49 -0.56 -25.66
CA ILE A 111 0.48 -0.78 -26.70
C ILE A 111 0.96 -0.01 -27.95
N GLU A 112 1.40 -0.73 -28.97
CA GLU A 112 1.50 -0.22 -30.35
C GLU A 112 0.12 -0.17 -31.02
#